data_AF-A0A501WAV0-F1
#
_entry.id   AF-A0A501WAV0-F1
#
_cell.length_a   1.000
_cell.length_b   1.000
_cell.length_c   1.000
_cell.angle_alpha   90.00
_cell.angle_beta   90.00
_cell.angle_gamma   90.00
#
_symmetry.space_group_name_H-M   'P 1'
#
loop_
_entity.id
_entity.type
_entity.pdbx_description
1 polymer ?
#
loop_
_entity_poly.entity_id
_entity_poly.type
_entity_poly.pdbx_seq_one_letter_code
_entity_poly.pdbx_strand_id
1 'polypeptide(L)'
;MTNYVLLYYFDDQQVTQQFEERLKKVFKRHKELQDSGYTYFGFADVEEPGVVDKLDSILNDVGIGVQGNFGQQDYVALYFSREKDPDNIKRQLLIGTADMVDKGAERMATDAHRDNIQNLLGYTYQNA
;
A
#
# COMPACT_ATOMS: atom_id res chain seq x y z
N MET A 1 10.50 11.87 -8.47
CA MET A 1 10.14 10.51 -8.00
C MET A 1 9.32 10.73 -6.76
N THR A 2 8.18 10.06 -6.66
CA THR A 2 7.26 10.25 -5.54
C THR A 2 7.37 9.04 -4.62
N ASN A 3 7.30 9.28 -3.32
CA ASN A 3 7.24 8.23 -2.33
C ASN A 3 5.79 7.80 -2.12
N TYR A 4 5.60 6.50 -2.02
CA TYR A 4 4.32 5.85 -1.86
C TYR A 4 4.39 4.90 -0.67
N VAL A 5 3.25 4.70 -0.01
CA VAL A 5 3.09 3.68 1.01
C VAL A 5 1.87 2.86 0.66
N LEU A 6 2.04 1.56 0.53
CA LEU A 6 0.95 0.62 0.39
C LEU A 6 0.62 0.04 1.76
N LEU A 7 -0.66 0.09 2.13
CA LEU A 7 -1.21 -0.72 3.20
C LEU A 7 -2.18 -1.71 2.58
N TYR A 8 -2.06 -2.98 2.94
CA TYR A 8 -2.90 -4.03 2.40
C TYR A 8 -3.20 -5.09 3.44
N TYR A 9 -4.31 -5.77 3.22
CA TYR A 9 -4.72 -6.94 3.97
C TYR A 9 -5.53 -7.83 3.03
N PHE A 10 -5.28 -9.14 3.10
CA PHE A 10 -6.08 -10.16 2.44
C PHE A 10 -6.40 -11.25 3.44
N ASP A 11 -7.63 -11.76 3.42
CA ASP A 11 -8.04 -12.91 4.24
C ASP A 11 -7.28 -14.18 3.85
N ASP A 12 -6.88 -14.30 2.58
CA ASP A 12 -6.09 -15.41 2.07
C ASP A 12 -4.57 -15.14 2.21
N GLN A 13 -3.91 -15.95 3.04
CA GLN A 13 -2.46 -15.86 3.26
C GLN A 13 -1.65 -16.20 2.00
N GLN A 14 -2.14 -17.08 1.13
CA GLN A 14 -1.48 -17.41 -0.13
C GLN A 14 -1.52 -16.21 -1.09
N VAL A 15 -2.66 -15.52 -1.17
CA VAL A 15 -2.78 -14.26 -1.93
C VAL A 15 -1.81 -13.21 -1.38
N THR A 16 -1.76 -13.06 -0.05
CA THR A 16 -0.84 -12.12 0.62
C THR A 16 0.61 -12.39 0.22
N GLN A 17 1.07 -13.64 0.29
CA GLN A 17 2.45 -14.01 -0.07
C GLN A 17 2.74 -13.75 -1.56
N GLN A 18 1.82 -14.13 -2.45
CA GLN A 18 2.01 -13.90 -3.89
C GLN A 18 2.03 -12.40 -4.24
N PHE A 19 1.18 -11.62 -3.58
CA PHE A 19 1.14 -10.18 -3.74
C PHE A 19 2.45 -9.53 -3.27
N GLU A 20 2.94 -9.88 -2.08
CA GLU A 20 4.22 -9.42 -1.54
C GLU A 20 5.40 -9.78 -2.44
N GLU A 21 5.46 -11.00 -2.95
CA GLU A 21 6.53 -11.42 -3.86
C GLU A 21 6.55 -10.60 -5.15
N ARG A 22 5.37 -10.28 -5.71
CA ARG A 22 5.27 -9.47 -6.92
C ARG A 22 5.61 -8.01 -6.65
N LEU A 23 5.16 -7.45 -5.52
CA LEU A 23 5.55 -6.10 -5.09
C LEU A 23 7.07 -5.97 -5.01
N LYS A 24 7.75 -6.91 -4.36
CA LYS A 24 9.22 -6.91 -4.19
C LYS A 24 9.96 -7.04 -5.52
N LYS A 25 9.37 -7.74 -6.50
CA LYS A 25 9.92 -7.87 -7.87
C LYS A 25 9.79 -6.57 -8.67
N VAL A 26 8.63 -5.91 -8.59
CA VAL A 26 8.32 -4.68 -9.34
C VAL A 26 9.01 -3.47 -8.70
N PHE A 27 8.84 -3.28 -7.40
CA PHE A 27 9.37 -2.16 -6.63
C PHE A 27 10.63 -2.58 -5.89
N LYS A 28 11.75 -2.71 -6.62
CA LYS A 28 13.03 -3.15 -6.02
C LYS A 28 13.55 -2.23 -4.93
N ARG A 29 13.14 -0.95 -4.94
CA ARG A 29 13.48 0.05 -3.93
C ARG A 29 12.30 0.22 -2.99
N HIS A 30 12.29 -0.60 -1.93
CA HIS A 30 11.21 -0.61 -0.97
C HIS A 30 11.72 -0.72 0.46
N LYS A 31 10.81 -0.48 1.40
CA LYS A 31 10.97 -0.72 2.82
C LYS A 31 9.67 -1.27 3.37
N GLU A 32 9.76 -2.36 4.10
CA GLU A 32 8.64 -2.96 4.80
C GLU A 32 8.66 -2.54 6.27
N LEU A 33 7.48 -2.24 6.81
CA LEU A 33 7.27 -2.04 8.24
C LEU A 33 6.05 -2.86 8.63
N GLN A 34 6.19 -3.67 9.67
CA GLN A 34 5.09 -4.43 10.24
C GLN A 34 4.71 -3.83 11.59
N ASP A 35 3.42 -3.56 11.78
CA ASP A 35 2.89 -3.07 13.04
C ASP A 35 1.48 -3.65 13.25
N SER A 36 1.22 -4.16 14.45
CA SER A 36 -0.10 -4.65 14.88
C SER A 36 -0.79 -5.61 13.89
N GLY A 37 -0.01 -6.45 13.20
CA GLY A 37 -0.51 -7.43 12.22
C GLY A 37 -0.74 -6.88 10.81
N TYR A 38 -0.36 -5.65 10.54
CA TYR A 38 -0.45 -5.02 9.23
C TYR A 38 0.92 -4.75 8.64
N THR A 39 1.04 -4.88 7.31
CA THR A 39 2.27 -4.60 6.57
C THR A 39 2.13 -3.31 5.79
N TYR A 40 3.03 -2.36 6.07
CA TYR A 40 3.26 -1.16 5.29
C TYR A 40 4.41 -1.42 4.32
N PHE A 41 4.18 -1.20 3.04
CA PHE A 41 5.18 -1.32 2.00
C PHE A 41 5.44 0.05 1.41
N GLY A 42 6.52 0.68 1.86
CA GLY A 42 6.99 1.96 1.34
C GLY A 42 7.89 1.78 0.13
N PHE A 43 7.76 2.61 -0.90
CA PHE A 43 8.60 2.58 -2.10
C PHE A 43 8.63 3.95 -2.80
N ALA A 44 9.55 4.12 -3.76
CA ALA A 44 9.61 5.30 -4.61
C ALA A 44 9.52 4.91 -6.10
N ASP A 45 8.70 5.64 -6.86
CA ASP A 45 8.52 5.40 -8.30
C ASP A 45 8.15 6.70 -9.05
N VAL A 46 7.73 6.55 -10.31
CA VAL A 46 7.17 7.59 -11.17
C VAL A 46 5.83 8.11 -10.64
N GLU A 47 5.17 8.96 -11.41
CA GLU A 47 3.88 9.55 -11.06
C GLU A 47 2.77 8.51 -10.80
N GLU A 48 1.78 8.95 -10.02
CA GLU A 48 0.71 8.12 -9.45
C GLU A 48 -0.02 7.24 -10.48
N PRO A 49 -0.42 7.73 -11.67
CA PRO A 49 -1.08 6.87 -12.66
C PRO A 49 -0.26 5.63 -13.02
N GLY A 50 1.06 5.79 -13.22
CA GLY A 50 1.94 4.67 -13.55
C GLY A 50 2.17 3.70 -12.39
N VAL A 51 2.01 4.17 -11.14
CA VAL A 51 2.07 3.31 -9.94
C VAL A 51 0.79 2.52 -9.79
N VAL A 52 -0.36 3.17 -9.99
CA VAL A 52 -1.69 2.53 -9.94
C VAL A 52 -1.78 1.43 -11.00
N ASP A 53 -1.39 1.70 -12.24
CA ASP A 53 -1.39 0.70 -13.32
C ASP A 53 -0.54 -0.54 -12.98
N LYS A 54 0.64 -0.33 -12.36
CA LYS A 54 1.51 -1.43 -11.91
C LYS A 54 0.84 -2.25 -10.80
N LEU A 55 0.24 -1.58 -9.81
CA LEU A 55 -0.43 -2.25 -8.69
C LEU A 55 -1.68 -3.01 -9.16
N ASP A 56 -2.47 -2.44 -10.06
CA ASP A 56 -3.62 -3.11 -10.67
C ASP A 56 -3.19 -4.33 -11.48
N SER A 57 -2.08 -4.25 -12.22
CA SER A 57 -1.50 -5.41 -12.90
C SER A 57 -1.11 -6.50 -11.90
N ILE A 58 -0.49 -6.15 -10.76
CA ILE A 58 -0.11 -7.11 -9.72
C ILE A 58 -1.36 -7.75 -9.09
N LEU A 59 -2.41 -6.97 -8.81
CA LEU A 59 -3.66 -7.47 -8.25
C LEU A 59 -4.34 -8.46 -9.19
N ASN A 60 -4.48 -8.10 -10.46
CA ASN A 60 -5.06 -8.98 -11.48
C ASN A 60 -4.27 -10.29 -11.62
N ASP A 61 -2.94 -10.20 -11.56
CA ASP A 61 -2.01 -11.32 -11.65
C ASP A 61 -2.11 -12.32 -10.48
N VAL A 62 -2.58 -11.87 -9.31
CA VAL A 62 -2.86 -12.73 -8.14
C VAL A 62 -4.33 -13.10 -8.03
N GLY A 63 -5.14 -12.78 -9.05
CA GLY A 63 -6.56 -13.12 -9.12
C GLY A 63 -7.49 -12.17 -8.36
N ILE A 64 -6.99 -11.02 -7.91
CA ILE A 64 -7.73 -10.00 -7.18
C ILE A 64 -8.17 -8.89 -8.14
N GLY A 65 -9.42 -8.41 -8.00
CA GLY A 65 -9.94 -7.30 -8.82
C GLY A 65 -10.52 -7.72 -10.17
N VAL A 66 -10.17 -8.91 -10.68
CA VAL A 66 -10.85 -9.51 -11.84
C VAL A 66 -12.31 -9.79 -11.47
N GLN A 67 -13.24 -9.05 -12.06
CA GLN A 67 -14.70 -9.13 -11.85
C GLN A 67 -15.20 -8.70 -10.45
N GLY A 68 -14.43 -7.91 -9.71
CA GLY A 68 -14.82 -7.50 -8.34
C GLY A 68 -14.67 -8.62 -7.31
N ASN A 69 -13.92 -9.67 -7.63
CA ASN A 69 -13.59 -10.73 -6.70
C ASN A 69 -12.44 -10.29 -5.79
N PHE A 70 -12.79 -9.89 -4.58
CA PHE A 70 -11.91 -9.76 -3.43
C PHE A 70 -12.70 -10.14 -2.17
N GLY A 71 -12.02 -10.62 -1.14
CA GLY A 71 -12.63 -10.99 0.14
C GLY A 71 -13.38 -9.82 0.78
N GLN A 72 -14.33 -10.13 1.68
CA GLN A 72 -15.13 -9.09 2.34
C GLN A 72 -14.32 -8.15 3.23
N GLN A 73 -13.08 -8.53 3.58
CA GLN A 73 -12.17 -7.72 4.37
C GLN A 73 -10.93 -7.31 3.58
N ASP A 74 -10.79 -7.76 2.33
CA ASP A 74 -9.62 -7.48 1.51
C ASP A 74 -9.60 -6.01 1.13
N TYR A 75 -8.46 -5.37 1.35
CA TYR A 75 -8.26 -3.99 0.95
C TYR A 75 -6.81 -3.74 0.53
N VAL A 76 -6.65 -2.79 -0.38
CA VAL A 76 -5.35 -2.22 -0.73
C VAL A 76 -5.50 -0.72 -0.85
N ALA A 77 -4.77 -0.01 -0.01
CA ALA A 77 -4.75 1.44 0.07
C ALA A 77 -3.34 1.97 -0.28
N LEU A 78 -3.29 2.85 -1.26
CA LEU A 78 -2.11 3.58 -1.65
C LEU A 78 -2.14 4.97 -1.01
N TYR A 79 -1.09 5.30 -0.26
CA TYR A 79 -0.88 6.59 0.36
C TYR A 79 0.28 7.32 -0.33
N PHE A 80 0.10 8.62 -0.56
CA PHE A 80 1.12 9.47 -1.16
C PHE A 80 0.89 10.93 -0.76
N SER A 81 1.95 11.73 -0.76
CA SER A 81 1.86 13.18 -0.66
C SER A 81 2.37 13.82 -1.94
N ARG A 82 1.95 15.06 -2.21
CA ARG A 82 2.51 15.83 -3.33
C ARG A 82 3.76 16.56 -2.83
N GLU A 83 4.80 16.65 -3.66
CA GLU A 83 6.05 17.35 -3.29
C GLU A 83 5.83 18.79 -2.77
N LYS A 84 4.77 19.45 -3.25
CA LYS A 84 4.43 20.84 -2.86
C LYS A 84 3.63 20.94 -1.55
N ASP A 85 3.18 19.81 -0.99
CA ASP A 85 2.34 19.74 0.19
C ASP A 85 2.53 18.37 0.90
N PRO A 86 3.70 18.17 1.55
CA PRO A 86 4.08 16.88 2.13
C PRO A 86 3.19 16.47 3.32
N ASP A 87 2.55 17.43 3.99
CA ASP A 87 1.65 17.19 5.11
C ASP A 87 0.26 16.72 4.68
N ASN A 88 -0.08 16.92 3.40
CA ASN A 88 -1.35 16.52 2.80
C ASN A 88 -1.25 15.12 2.19
N ILE A 89 -1.35 14.12 3.08
CA ILE A 89 -1.37 12.71 2.71
C ILE A 89 -2.71 12.40 2.04
N LYS A 90 -2.62 11.95 0.78
CA LYS A 90 -3.74 11.42 0.02
C LYS A 90 -3.79 9.91 0.17
N ARG A 91 -5.01 9.37 0.15
CA ARG A 91 -5.30 7.94 0.10
C ARG A 91 -6.10 7.64 -1.16
N GLN A 92 -5.66 6.62 -1.90
CA GLN A 92 -6.37 6.03 -3.01
C GLN A 92 -6.60 4.55 -2.72
N LEU A 93 -7.84 4.10 -2.86
CA LEU A 93 -8.20 2.69 -2.72
C LEU A 93 -8.06 2.03 -4.08
N LEU A 94 -7.34 0.91 -4.13
CA LEU A 94 -7.27 0.06 -5.32
C LEU A 94 -8.35 -1.02 -5.27
N ILE A 95 -8.58 -1.57 -4.08
CA ILE A 95 -9.71 -2.46 -3.76
C ILE A 95 -10.21 -2.19 -2.33
N GLY A 96 -11.38 -2.72 -2.01
CA GLY A 96 -12.00 -2.54 -0.69
C GLY A 96 -12.66 -1.17 -0.52
N THR A 97 -13.08 -0.85 0.71
CA THR A 97 -13.74 0.43 1.04
C THR A 97 -12.93 1.23 2.05
N ALA A 98 -13.21 2.54 2.14
CA ALA A 98 -12.58 3.41 3.13
C ALA A 98 -12.80 2.88 4.56
N ASP A 99 -14.04 2.46 4.86
CA ASP A 99 -14.40 1.87 6.15
C ASP A 99 -13.59 0.61 6.50
N MET A 100 -13.19 -0.21 5.52
CA MET A 100 -12.36 -1.40 5.78
C MET A 100 -10.96 -1.00 6.20
N VAL A 101 -10.39 -0.01 5.52
CA VAL A 101 -9.08 0.55 5.86
C VAL A 101 -9.13 1.24 7.21
N ASP A 102 -10.16 2.03 7.47
CA ASP A 102 -10.32 2.76 8.72
C ASP A 102 -10.54 1.81 9.89
N LYS A 103 -11.36 0.76 9.74
CA LYS A 103 -11.48 -0.30 10.77
C LYS A 103 -10.17 -1.07 10.98
N GLY A 104 -9.38 -1.26 9.92
CA GLY A 104 -8.04 -1.81 10.04
C GLY A 104 -7.13 -0.89 10.84
N ALA A 105 -7.13 0.41 10.51
CA ALA A 105 -6.35 1.44 11.18
C ALA A 105 -6.80 1.73 12.61
N GLU A 106 -8.10 1.61 12.94
CA GLU A 106 -8.67 1.76 14.29
C GLU A 106 -8.22 0.64 15.24
N ARG A 107 -7.91 -0.55 14.71
CA ARG A 107 -7.26 -1.62 15.49
C ARG A 107 -5.81 -1.27 15.83
N MET A 108 -5.23 -0.30 15.13
CA MET A 108 -3.93 0.28 15.42
C MET A 108 -4.15 1.55 16.27
N ALA A 109 -3.17 1.95 17.07
CA ALA A 109 -3.24 3.30 17.63
C ALA A 109 -3.21 4.29 16.46
N THR A 110 -4.22 5.18 16.37
CA THR A 110 -4.37 6.12 15.23
C THR A 110 -3.11 6.93 14.95
N ASP A 111 -2.38 7.31 16.02
CA ASP A 111 -1.10 8.00 15.93
C ASP A 111 -0.02 7.12 15.29
N ALA A 112 0.08 5.85 15.70
CA ALA A 112 1.06 4.91 15.14
C ALA A 112 0.84 4.64 13.64
N HIS A 113 -0.42 4.49 13.23
CA HIS A 113 -0.77 4.33 11.81
C HIS A 113 -0.29 5.52 10.97
N ARG A 114 -0.59 6.74 11.44
CA ARG A 114 -0.19 7.98 10.75
C ARG A 114 1.32 8.16 10.73
N ASP A 115 1.99 7.92 11.85
CA ASP A 115 3.44 8.05 11.98
C ASP A 115 4.17 7.07 11.05
N ASN A 116 3.71 5.82 10.95
CA ASN A 116 4.27 4.83 10.04
C ASN A 116 4.19 5.27 8.57
N ILE A 117 3.05 5.82 8.15
CA ILE A 117 2.88 6.36 6.80
C ILE A 117 3.82 7.55 6.58
N GLN A 118 3.85 8.52 7.49
CA GLN A 118 4.70 9.70 7.38
C GLN A 118 6.19 9.34 7.30
N ASN A 119 6.63 8.40 8.14
CA ASN A 119 8.00 7.92 8.17
C ASN A 119 8.42 7.28 6.84
N LEU A 120 7.53 6.49 6.22
CA LEU A 120 7.81 5.84 4.94
C LEU A 120 7.70 6.81 3.75
N LEU A 121 6.80 7.80 3.81
CA LEU A 121 6.72 8.88 2.81
C LEU A 121 7.92 9.83 2.88
N GLY A 122 8.50 10.04 4.05
CA GLY A 122 9.74 10.82 4.23
C GLY A 122 11.02 10.02 3.98
N TYR A 123 10.94 8.71 3.73
CA TYR A 123 12.11 7.86 3.60
C TYR A 123 12.86 8.09 2.29
N THR A 124 14.20 8.11 2.34
CA THR A 124 15.03 8.20 1.13
C THR A 124 15.32 6.80 0.60
N TYR A 125 14.63 6.41 -0.47
CA TYR A 125 14.85 5.14 -1.17
C TYR A 125 16.08 5.25 -2.09
N GLN A 126 17.28 5.13 -1.52
CA GLN A 126 18.53 5.16 -2.29
C GLN A 126 18.70 3.92 -3.18
N ASN A 127 19.47 4.07 -4.26
CA ASN A 127 19.85 2.97 -5.15
C ASN A 127 20.60 1.90 -4.34
N ALA A 128 20.07 0.68 -4.28
CA ALA A 128 20.91 -0.51 -4.08
C ALA A 128 21.74 -0.77 -5.35
#